data_AF-A0A8J5HS59-F1
#
_entry.id   AF-A0A8J5HS59-F1
#
_cell.length_a   1.000
_cell.length_b   1.000
_cell.length_c   1.000
_cell.angle_alpha   90.00
_cell.angle_beta   90.00
_cell.angle_gamma   90.00
#
_symmetry.space_group_name_H-M   'P 1'
#
loop_
_entity.id
_entity.type
_entity.pdbx_description
1 polymer ?
#
loop_
_entity_poly.entity_id
_entity_poly.type
_entity_poly.pdbx_seq_one_letter_code
_entity_poly.pdbx_strand_id
1 'polypeptide(L)'
;MAARRCASDLAANIVFFLLFSFVHTQSAAIFSPPDDHLIACGATSAAALPDGRSFLTDSSLPTTILRSHGRRISVSNPSSDADPLHRTARVFTCPSSYEFDIKSKGVHLIRLHFYPFQTPEFNLSSARFHVLASGITLLSDFFAPRPLLKEYFINLKEEKLVISFYPADRSSFAFVNAIEVVSAPNDLILYPARLVKADEVAKFDGLSEQAFETLYRVNVGGPKVTPFNDSLWRTWIPDGVFLKPSSASEIVSYSGRIKYQEYGASREVAPDHVYNTARVMNGAVLSGSNYSMTWEFPVTSGYKYLIRMHFCDIASLALNQLYFNVYINGYMAYEDFDLSDSTGFLASPHYVDFVLDVDITELLSICIRPSNQSSPLWIRGLLNGLEIMKMNNTMGNLDDESPVILFSANPLKRGLGAFVRSLTCGFAFVSLSAIAFMLFLRWRSEQRSHAAWSPLPVDVSDSTLKPGKLVNF
;
A
#
# COMPACT_ATOMS: atom_id res chain seq x y z
N MET A 1 -20.68 24.45 -69.61
CA MET A 1 -20.88 23.09 -69.07
C MET A 1 -19.74 22.73 -68.09
N ALA A 2 -19.41 23.63 -67.16
CA ALA A 2 -18.32 23.49 -66.19
C ALA A 2 -18.80 23.54 -64.72
N ALA A 3 -20.12 23.63 -64.50
CA ALA A 3 -20.72 23.76 -63.16
C ALA A 3 -21.21 22.43 -62.54
N ARG A 4 -21.05 21.28 -63.22
CA ARG A 4 -21.56 19.97 -62.75
C ARG A 4 -20.49 19.02 -62.21
N ARG A 5 -19.20 19.40 -62.24
CA ARG A 5 -18.08 18.59 -61.71
C ARG A 5 -17.76 18.79 -60.24
N CYS A 6 -18.49 19.65 -59.51
CA CYS A 6 -18.14 19.98 -58.12
C CYS A 6 -19.04 19.30 -57.06
N ALA A 7 -20.20 18.76 -57.45
CA ALA A 7 -21.23 18.37 -56.47
C ALA A 7 -21.23 16.87 -56.10
N SER A 8 -20.81 15.97 -57.00
CA SER A 8 -20.89 14.52 -56.76
C SER A 8 -19.73 13.96 -55.93
N ASP A 9 -18.51 14.49 -56.12
CA ASP A 9 -17.31 14.04 -55.40
C ASP A 9 -17.23 14.61 -53.99
N LEU A 10 -17.93 15.72 -53.73
CA LEU A 10 -18.02 16.34 -52.40
C LEU A 10 -18.99 15.56 -51.50
N ALA A 11 -20.13 15.11 -52.03
CA ALA A 11 -21.16 14.44 -51.24
C ALA A 11 -20.75 13.03 -50.76
N ALA A 12 -20.03 12.26 -51.59
CA ALA A 12 -19.58 10.91 -51.22
C ALA A 12 -18.45 10.92 -50.16
N ASN A 13 -17.53 11.90 -50.24
CA ASN A 13 -16.49 12.08 -49.23
C ASN A 13 -17.05 12.62 -47.90
N ILE A 14 -18.12 13.41 -47.94
CA ILE A 14 -18.83 13.87 -46.73
C ILE A 14 -19.53 12.71 -46.03
N VAL A 15 -20.14 11.76 -46.75
CA VAL A 15 -20.75 10.57 -46.12
C VAL A 15 -19.68 9.66 -45.50
N PHE A 16 -18.51 9.54 -46.12
CA PHE A 16 -17.39 8.79 -45.54
C PHE A 16 -16.77 9.49 -44.32
N PHE A 17 -16.68 10.83 -44.32
CA PHE A 17 -16.30 11.62 -43.15
C PHE A 17 -17.36 11.56 -42.04
N LEU A 18 -18.64 11.53 -42.38
CA LEU A 18 -19.75 11.37 -41.43
C LEU A 18 -19.82 9.96 -40.83
N LEU A 19 -19.35 8.94 -41.55
CA LEU A 19 -19.14 7.58 -41.05
C LEU A 19 -17.80 7.41 -40.30
N PHE A 20 -16.81 8.28 -40.52
CA PHE A 20 -15.58 8.30 -39.71
C PHE A 20 -15.69 9.16 -38.45
N SER A 21 -16.62 10.12 -38.44
CA SER A 21 -17.06 10.81 -37.24
C SER A 21 -18.16 10.04 -36.50
N PHE A 22 -18.20 8.70 -36.67
CA PHE A 22 -18.87 7.78 -35.76
C PHE A 22 -18.42 8.17 -34.35
N VAL A 23 -19.31 8.96 -33.74
CA VAL A 23 -19.50 9.24 -32.35
C VAL A 23 -18.46 8.50 -31.51
N HIS A 24 -17.39 9.22 -31.15
CA HIS A 24 -16.69 8.93 -29.90
C HIS A 24 -17.74 9.06 -28.80
N THR A 25 -18.47 7.97 -28.57
CA THR A 25 -19.12 7.73 -27.30
C THR A 25 -17.99 7.70 -26.29
N GLN A 26 -17.76 8.83 -25.62
CA GLN A 26 -17.01 8.84 -24.37
C GLN A 26 -17.81 8.01 -23.37
N SER A 27 -17.67 6.70 -23.49
CA SER A 27 -17.87 5.80 -22.37
C SER A 27 -16.87 6.26 -21.32
N ALA A 28 -17.34 6.74 -20.17
CA ALA A 28 -16.48 6.85 -19.01
C ALA A 28 -15.98 5.43 -18.76
N ALA A 29 -14.72 5.15 -19.12
CA ALA A 29 -14.12 3.87 -18.82
C ALA A 29 -14.14 3.73 -17.30
N ILE A 30 -14.84 2.72 -16.79
CA ILE A 30 -14.74 2.32 -15.39
C ILE A 30 -13.25 2.05 -15.16
N PHE A 31 -12.66 2.70 -14.15
CA PHE A 31 -11.26 2.51 -13.83
C PHE A 31 -10.98 1.01 -13.64
N SER A 32 -10.02 0.50 -14.42
CA SER A 32 -9.61 -0.89 -14.38
C SER A 32 -8.14 -0.91 -13.93
N PRO A 33 -7.88 -1.23 -12.65
CA PRO A 33 -6.52 -1.18 -12.12
C PRO A 33 -5.65 -2.27 -12.77
N PRO A 34 -4.39 -1.96 -13.15
CA PRO A 34 -3.47 -2.95 -13.72
C PRO A 34 -3.27 -4.19 -12.82
N ASP A 35 -3.09 -3.94 -11.52
CA ASP A 35 -3.06 -4.95 -10.47
C ASP A 35 -4.37 -4.93 -9.69
N ASP A 36 -5.04 -6.08 -9.63
CA ASP A 36 -6.32 -6.28 -8.93
C ASP A 36 -6.33 -7.67 -8.28
N HIS A 37 -5.65 -7.79 -7.14
CA HIS A 37 -5.55 -9.03 -6.39
C HIS A 37 -6.54 -9.02 -5.23
N LEU A 38 -7.70 -9.65 -5.42
CA LEU A 38 -8.74 -9.82 -4.39
C LEU A 38 -8.72 -11.25 -3.88
N ILE A 39 -8.23 -11.47 -2.66
CA ILE A 39 -7.98 -12.81 -2.11
C ILE A 39 -8.90 -13.09 -0.91
N ALA A 40 -9.70 -14.15 -1.00
CA ALA A 40 -10.44 -14.75 0.10
C ALA A 40 -9.56 -15.81 0.80
N CYS A 41 -9.08 -15.48 1.99
CA CYS A 41 -8.10 -16.27 2.72
C CYS A 41 -8.76 -17.46 3.43
N GLY A 42 -8.21 -18.66 3.26
CA GLY A 42 -8.75 -19.89 3.83
C GLY A 42 -9.96 -20.47 3.08
N ALA A 43 -10.48 -19.77 2.07
CA ALA A 43 -11.66 -20.17 1.31
C ALA A 43 -11.37 -21.33 0.34
N THR A 44 -12.40 -22.14 0.09
CA THR A 44 -12.37 -23.25 -0.90
C THR A 44 -13.11 -22.92 -2.19
N SER A 45 -13.93 -21.86 -2.19
CA SER A 45 -14.63 -21.31 -3.35
C SER A 45 -14.49 -19.79 -3.38
N ALA A 46 -14.57 -19.19 -4.57
CA ALA A 46 -14.56 -17.74 -4.70
C ALA A 46 -15.72 -17.09 -3.92
N ALA A 47 -15.48 -15.90 -3.36
CA ALA A 47 -16.47 -15.12 -2.63
C ALA A 47 -16.91 -13.93 -3.49
N ALA A 48 -18.13 -14.02 -4.03
CA ALA A 48 -18.76 -12.92 -4.76
C ALA A 48 -19.52 -12.01 -3.78
N LEU A 49 -19.26 -10.71 -3.85
CA LEU A 49 -19.90 -9.70 -3.03
C LEU A 49 -21.05 -9.00 -3.77
N PRO A 50 -22.05 -8.47 -3.05
CA PRO A 50 -23.13 -7.68 -3.66
C PRO A 50 -22.66 -6.43 -4.40
N ASP A 51 -21.46 -5.93 -4.08
CA ASP A 51 -20.86 -4.78 -4.74
C ASP A 51 -20.18 -5.11 -6.09
N GLY A 52 -20.28 -6.36 -6.55
CA GLY A 52 -19.74 -6.83 -7.82
C GLY A 52 -18.32 -7.38 -7.75
N ARG A 53 -17.62 -7.25 -6.62
CA ARG A 53 -16.29 -7.82 -6.45
C ARG A 53 -16.36 -9.34 -6.31
N SER A 54 -15.32 -10.01 -6.82
CA SER A 54 -15.15 -11.45 -6.68
C SER A 54 -13.76 -11.75 -6.14
N PHE A 55 -13.70 -12.32 -4.94
CA PHE A 55 -12.46 -12.67 -4.27
C PHE A 55 -12.09 -14.11 -4.57
N LEU A 56 -10.88 -14.32 -5.09
CA LEU A 56 -10.33 -15.61 -5.45
C LEU A 56 -9.77 -16.32 -4.22
N THR A 57 -9.77 -17.65 -4.23
CA THR A 57 -9.30 -18.43 -3.08
C THR A 57 -7.78 -18.42 -2.98
N ASP A 58 -7.26 -18.30 -1.76
CA ASP A 58 -5.82 -18.48 -1.55
C ASP A 58 -5.34 -19.93 -1.74
N SER A 59 -6.26 -20.89 -1.67
CA SER A 59 -6.03 -22.31 -1.92
C SER A 59 -5.65 -22.61 -3.38
N SER A 60 -6.16 -21.78 -4.31
CA SER A 60 -5.87 -21.90 -5.75
C SER A 60 -4.58 -21.21 -6.18
N LEU A 61 -4.00 -20.39 -5.28
CA LEU A 61 -2.76 -19.68 -5.57
C LEU A 61 -1.58 -20.66 -5.61
N PRO A 62 -0.67 -20.53 -6.59
CA PRO A 62 0.59 -21.25 -6.60
C PRO A 62 1.33 -21.16 -5.25
N THR A 63 2.04 -22.21 -4.86
CA THR A 63 2.79 -22.23 -3.60
C THR A 63 3.89 -21.16 -3.52
N THR A 64 4.25 -20.56 -4.64
CA THR A 64 5.15 -19.41 -4.75
C THR A 64 4.56 -18.13 -4.19
N ILE A 65 3.23 -17.98 -4.22
CA ILE A 65 2.51 -16.80 -3.74
C ILE A 65 2.30 -16.88 -2.23
N LEU A 66 1.81 -18.00 -1.69
CA LEU A 66 1.67 -18.19 -0.24
C LEU A 66 2.84 -18.98 0.35
N ARG A 67 3.82 -18.27 0.90
CA ARG A 67 5.00 -18.85 1.54
C ARG A 67 4.75 -19.00 3.03
N SER A 68 4.63 -20.23 3.49
CA SER A 68 4.44 -20.55 4.90
C SER A 68 5.60 -21.41 5.38
N HIS A 69 6.23 -21.03 6.49
CA HIS A 69 7.21 -21.87 7.18
C HIS A 69 6.55 -23.01 7.98
N GLY A 70 5.22 -22.95 8.18
CA GLY A 70 4.44 -23.95 8.91
C GLY A 70 3.28 -24.54 8.11
N ARG A 71 2.38 -25.25 8.79
CA ARG A 71 1.15 -25.80 8.21
C ARG A 71 0.23 -24.67 7.76
N ARG A 72 -0.31 -24.76 6.55
CA ARG A 72 -1.36 -23.85 6.08
C ARG A 72 -2.68 -24.23 6.75
N ILE A 73 -3.15 -23.41 7.69
CA ILE A 73 -4.37 -23.69 8.46
C ILE A 73 -5.50 -22.80 7.91
N SER A 74 -6.58 -23.44 7.42
CA SER A 74 -7.84 -22.74 7.11
C SER A 74 -8.82 -22.99 8.23
N VAL A 75 -9.57 -21.97 8.61
CA VAL A 75 -10.68 -22.09 9.55
C VAL A 75 -11.95 -21.50 8.95
N SER A 76 -13.09 -22.09 9.29
CA SER A 76 -14.40 -21.65 8.83
C SER A 76 -15.22 -21.11 10.00
N ASN A 77 -15.93 -20.02 9.74
CA ASN A 77 -16.84 -19.40 10.68
C ASN A 77 -18.08 -20.31 10.86
N PRO A 78 -18.44 -20.69 12.09
CA PRO A 78 -19.63 -21.51 12.33
C PRO A 78 -20.95 -20.78 12.05
N SER A 79 -20.95 -19.45 11.92
CA SER A 79 -22.14 -18.67 11.61
C SER A 79 -22.57 -18.84 10.16
N SER A 80 -23.82 -19.27 9.94
CA SER A 80 -24.43 -19.40 8.60
C SER A 80 -24.68 -18.06 7.91
N ASP A 81 -24.86 -16.99 8.69
CA ASP A 81 -25.29 -15.68 8.21
C ASP A 81 -24.10 -14.74 7.96
N ALA A 82 -22.89 -15.25 8.11
CA ALA A 82 -21.67 -14.52 7.84
C ALA A 82 -21.61 -14.09 6.36
N ASP A 83 -21.25 -12.82 6.15
CA ASP A 83 -20.90 -12.27 4.83
C ASP A 83 -19.86 -13.19 4.16
N PRO A 84 -19.89 -13.38 2.83
CA PRO A 84 -18.93 -14.23 2.13
C PRO A 84 -17.47 -14.06 2.56
N LEU A 85 -17.00 -12.83 2.85
CA LEU A 85 -15.61 -12.60 3.30
C LEU A 85 -15.35 -12.94 4.78
N HIS A 86 -16.40 -13.11 5.58
CA HIS A 86 -16.29 -13.40 7.01
C HIS A 86 -16.37 -14.91 7.30
N ARG A 87 -16.66 -15.72 6.27
CA ARG A 87 -16.89 -17.16 6.39
C ARG A 87 -15.63 -17.96 6.62
N THR A 88 -14.46 -17.46 6.23
CA THR A 88 -13.19 -18.16 6.39
C THR A 88 -12.09 -17.22 6.83
N ALA A 89 -11.05 -17.80 7.42
CA ALA A 89 -9.78 -17.13 7.64
C ALA A 89 -8.63 -18.11 7.38
N ARG A 90 -7.48 -17.56 7.00
CA ARG A 90 -6.21 -18.27 7.09
C ARG A 90 -5.54 -17.95 8.42
N VAL A 91 -5.04 -18.99 9.09
CA VAL A 91 -4.29 -18.88 10.35
C VAL A 91 -2.82 -19.26 10.11
N PHE A 92 -1.92 -18.48 10.70
CA PHE A 92 -0.47 -18.66 10.67
C PHE A 92 0.07 -18.83 12.09
N THR A 93 0.61 -20.00 12.41
CA THR A 93 1.30 -20.27 13.68
C THR A 93 2.82 -20.05 13.60
N CYS A 94 3.32 -19.76 12.40
CA CYS A 94 4.71 -19.40 12.11
C CYS A 94 4.72 -18.19 11.17
N PRO A 95 5.83 -17.43 11.12
CA PRO A 95 6.03 -16.40 10.10
C PRO A 95 5.68 -16.91 8.70
N SER A 96 4.84 -16.17 8.00
CA SER A 96 4.31 -16.54 6.68
C SER A 96 4.05 -15.29 5.85
N SER A 97 4.04 -15.40 4.53
CA SER A 97 3.84 -14.26 3.64
C SER A 97 3.02 -14.59 2.39
N TYR A 98 2.33 -13.57 1.88
CA TYR A 98 1.80 -13.53 0.52
C TYR A 98 2.73 -12.68 -0.36
N GLU A 99 3.11 -13.22 -1.52
CA GLU A 99 3.95 -12.56 -2.51
C GLU A 99 3.15 -12.29 -3.78
N PHE A 100 2.92 -11.02 -4.09
CA PHE A 100 2.20 -10.57 -5.27
C PHE A 100 3.17 -10.05 -6.32
N ASP A 101 3.01 -10.51 -7.56
CA ASP A 101 3.66 -9.92 -8.72
C ASP A 101 2.91 -8.64 -9.10
N ILE A 102 3.63 -7.53 -9.17
CA ILE A 102 3.08 -6.18 -9.42
C ILE A 102 3.42 -5.78 -10.85
N LYS A 103 2.40 -5.58 -11.67
CA LYS A 103 2.52 -5.23 -13.09
C LYS A 103 2.87 -3.77 -13.30
N SER A 104 2.34 -2.87 -12.47
CA SER A 104 2.56 -1.44 -12.58
C SER A 104 3.19 -0.89 -11.31
N LYS A 105 4.34 -0.23 -11.39
CA LYS A 105 4.94 0.47 -10.24
C LYS A 105 4.11 1.70 -9.89
N GLY A 106 4.13 2.10 -8.61
CA GLY A 106 3.40 3.27 -8.13
C GLY A 106 2.62 2.99 -6.85
N VAL A 107 1.67 3.87 -6.55
CA VAL A 107 0.83 3.77 -5.35
C VAL A 107 -0.11 2.56 -5.49
N HIS A 108 -0.13 1.73 -4.46
CA HIS A 108 -1.05 0.60 -4.33
C HIS A 108 -1.88 0.76 -3.07
N LEU A 109 -3.16 0.50 -3.22
CA LEU A 109 -4.12 0.34 -2.15
C LEU A 109 -4.02 -1.09 -1.63
N ILE A 110 -3.76 -1.23 -0.33
CA ILE A 110 -3.72 -2.52 0.36
C ILE A 110 -4.81 -2.53 1.43
N ARG A 111 -5.72 -3.51 1.37
CA ARG A 111 -6.72 -3.71 2.42
C ARG A 111 -6.57 -5.07 3.07
N LEU A 112 -6.59 -5.08 4.39
CA LEU A 112 -6.55 -6.28 5.21
C LEU A 112 -7.84 -6.40 6.00
N HIS A 113 -8.52 -7.53 5.84
CA HIS A 113 -9.79 -7.81 6.47
C HIS A 113 -9.60 -8.79 7.64
N PHE A 114 -10.05 -8.39 8.82
CA PHE A 114 -9.99 -9.18 10.05
C PHE A 114 -11.40 -9.32 10.64
N TYR A 115 -11.97 -10.51 10.53
CA TYR A 115 -13.28 -10.88 11.07
C TYR A 115 -13.08 -12.01 12.08
N PRO A 116 -12.92 -11.70 13.37
CA PRO A 116 -12.64 -12.70 14.39
C PRO A 116 -13.86 -13.58 14.67
N PHE A 117 -13.65 -14.89 14.77
CA PHE A 117 -14.65 -15.87 15.20
C PHE A 117 -13.98 -17.01 16.00
N GLN A 118 -14.80 -17.81 16.67
CA GLN A 118 -14.35 -18.95 17.46
C GLN A 118 -14.47 -20.26 16.67
N THR A 119 -13.43 -21.09 16.77
CA THR A 119 -13.43 -22.49 16.33
C THR A 119 -12.97 -23.40 17.47
N PRO A 120 -13.07 -24.75 17.34
CA PRO A 120 -12.55 -25.66 18.37
C PRO A 120 -11.04 -25.49 18.64
N GLU A 121 -10.26 -25.14 17.60
CA GLU A 121 -8.79 -25.01 17.71
C GLU A 121 -8.32 -23.57 18.00
N PHE A 122 -9.05 -22.56 17.50
CA PHE A 122 -8.61 -21.16 17.54
C PHE A 122 -9.72 -20.21 17.97
N ASN A 123 -9.39 -19.29 18.88
CA ASN A 123 -10.15 -18.07 19.13
C ASN A 123 -9.51 -16.90 18.37
N LEU A 124 -10.00 -16.54 17.19
CA LEU A 124 -9.33 -15.51 16.38
C LEU A 124 -9.26 -14.13 17.07
N SER A 125 -10.14 -13.85 18.03
CA SER A 125 -10.10 -12.60 18.80
C SER A 125 -8.91 -12.50 19.77
N SER A 126 -8.27 -13.63 20.11
CA SER A 126 -7.08 -13.67 20.97
C SER A 126 -5.77 -13.69 20.19
N ALA A 127 -5.83 -13.61 18.85
CA ALA A 127 -4.63 -13.56 18.01
C ALA A 127 -3.85 -12.28 18.28
N ARG A 128 -2.52 -12.39 18.41
CA ARG A 128 -1.60 -11.28 18.60
C ARG A 128 -0.42 -11.39 17.64
N PHE A 129 -0.27 -10.44 16.72
CA PHE A 129 0.67 -10.56 15.60
C PHE A 129 1.07 -9.23 14.98
N HIS A 130 2.12 -9.25 14.16
CA HIS A 130 2.59 -8.11 13.38
C HIS A 130 2.34 -8.37 11.89
N VAL A 131 2.15 -7.29 11.12
CA VAL A 131 2.04 -7.35 9.66
C VAL A 131 2.98 -6.34 9.02
N LEU A 132 3.80 -6.83 8.09
CA LEU A 132 4.71 -6.00 7.31
C LEU A 132 4.35 -6.09 5.82
N ALA A 133 4.49 -5.00 5.09
CA ALA A 133 4.39 -4.96 3.63
C ALA A 133 5.70 -4.42 3.03
N SER A 134 6.46 -5.30 2.38
CA SER A 134 7.76 -4.99 1.74
C SER A 134 8.70 -4.16 2.63
N GLY A 135 8.76 -4.48 3.93
CA GLY A 135 9.63 -3.82 4.92
C GLY A 135 8.98 -2.68 5.70
N ILE A 136 7.79 -2.21 5.31
CA ILE A 136 7.01 -1.23 6.07
C ILE A 136 6.18 -1.97 7.11
N THR A 137 6.24 -1.54 8.37
CA THR A 137 5.41 -2.11 9.44
C THR A 137 4.02 -1.49 9.37
N LEU A 138 3.02 -2.30 9.02
CA LEU A 138 1.63 -1.88 8.93
C LEU A 138 0.91 -2.04 10.27
N LEU A 139 1.19 -3.16 10.95
CA LEU A 139 0.58 -3.54 12.21
C LEU A 139 1.66 -4.08 13.14
N SER A 140 1.66 -3.64 14.39
CA SER A 140 2.52 -4.15 15.44
C SER A 140 1.69 -4.54 16.65
N ASP A 141 1.98 -5.71 17.21
CA ASP A 141 1.33 -6.21 18.42
C ASP A 141 -0.20 -6.29 18.32
N PHE A 142 -0.68 -6.44 17.08
CA PHE A 142 -2.06 -6.23 16.71
C PHE A 142 -2.94 -7.40 17.13
N PHE A 143 -4.13 -7.07 17.61
CA PHE A 143 -5.23 -8.00 17.86
C PHE A 143 -6.54 -7.38 17.35
N ALA A 144 -7.47 -8.23 16.92
CA ALA A 144 -8.77 -7.82 16.38
C ALA A 144 -9.90 -8.42 17.24
N PRO A 145 -10.43 -7.70 18.25
CA PRO A 145 -11.52 -8.22 19.08
C PRO A 145 -12.88 -8.13 18.38
N ARG A 146 -12.95 -7.37 17.29
CA ARG A 146 -14.15 -7.14 16.46
C ARG A 146 -13.75 -7.05 14.99
N PRO A 147 -14.70 -7.20 14.05
CA PRO A 147 -14.51 -6.90 12.64
C PRO A 147 -13.75 -5.59 12.40
N LEU A 148 -12.64 -5.67 11.66
CA LEU A 148 -11.81 -4.54 11.31
C LEU A 148 -11.33 -4.64 9.86
N LEU A 149 -11.44 -3.51 9.15
CA LEU A 149 -10.80 -3.30 7.85
C LEU A 149 -9.66 -2.31 8.06
N LYS A 150 -8.44 -2.70 7.70
CA LYS A 150 -7.28 -1.81 7.65
C LYS A 150 -6.95 -1.48 6.22
N GLU A 151 -6.78 -0.21 5.91
CA GLU A 151 -6.56 0.30 4.55
C GLU A 151 -5.27 1.13 4.51
N TYR A 152 -4.39 0.81 3.57
CA TYR A 152 -3.09 1.45 3.41
C TYR A 152 -2.83 1.86 1.96
N PHE A 153 -2.07 2.94 1.78
CA PHE A 153 -1.47 3.29 0.49
C PHE A 153 0.04 3.19 0.59
N ILE A 154 0.66 2.42 -0.31
CA ILE A 154 2.11 2.24 -0.36
C ILE A 154 2.61 2.46 -1.78
N ASN A 155 3.64 3.27 -1.93
CA ASN A 155 4.32 3.44 -3.21
C ASN A 155 5.33 2.31 -3.46
N LEU A 156 5.01 1.42 -4.39
CA LEU A 156 5.83 0.28 -4.77
C LEU A 156 6.81 0.65 -5.88
N LYS A 157 8.11 0.54 -5.57
CA LYS A 157 9.22 0.77 -6.51
C LYS A 157 9.66 -0.51 -7.22
N GLU A 158 9.28 -1.66 -6.69
CA GLU A 158 9.62 -2.99 -7.20
C GLU A 158 8.38 -3.67 -7.79
N GLU A 159 8.58 -4.61 -8.70
CA GLU A 159 7.52 -5.43 -9.32
C GLU A 159 7.03 -6.55 -8.40
N LYS A 160 7.23 -6.39 -7.10
CA LYS A 160 6.89 -7.39 -6.09
C LYS A 160 6.45 -6.75 -4.79
N LEU A 161 5.32 -7.22 -4.27
CA LEU A 161 4.82 -6.89 -2.95
C LEU A 161 4.86 -8.14 -2.07
N VAL A 162 5.43 -8.03 -0.87
CA VAL A 162 5.43 -9.13 0.11
C VAL A 162 4.71 -8.69 1.37
N ILE A 163 3.55 -9.27 1.64
CA ILE A 163 2.78 -9.05 2.87
C ILE A 163 3.06 -10.21 3.84
N SER A 164 3.77 -9.92 4.93
CA SER A 164 4.25 -10.90 5.89
C SER A 164 3.50 -10.78 7.22
N PHE A 165 3.08 -11.93 7.77
CA PHE A 165 2.39 -12.07 9.04
C PHE A 165 3.29 -12.79 10.04
N TYR A 166 3.48 -12.18 11.21
CA TYR A 166 4.36 -12.69 12.26
C TYR A 166 3.59 -12.83 13.57
N PRO A 167 3.31 -14.06 14.06
CA PRO A 167 2.82 -14.24 15.42
C PRO A 167 3.74 -13.55 16.43
N ALA A 168 3.18 -12.83 17.40
CA ALA A 168 3.95 -12.07 18.38
C ALA A 168 4.84 -12.97 19.27
N ASP A 169 4.39 -14.19 19.55
CA ASP A 169 5.13 -15.20 20.30
C ASP A 169 4.76 -16.63 19.85
N ARG A 170 5.38 -17.63 20.46
CA ARG A 170 5.20 -19.05 20.11
C ARG A 170 3.82 -19.62 20.48
N SER A 171 3.12 -19.00 21.42
CA SER A 171 1.77 -19.39 21.84
C SER A 171 0.68 -18.66 21.07
N SER A 172 1.03 -17.54 20.43
CA SER A 172 0.15 -16.76 19.58
C SER A 172 0.11 -17.26 18.13
N PHE A 173 -0.76 -16.65 17.33
CA PHE A 173 -0.91 -16.88 15.91
C PHE A 173 -1.37 -15.59 15.22
N ALA A 174 -1.21 -15.54 13.91
CA ALA A 174 -1.78 -14.49 13.06
C ALA A 174 -2.97 -15.04 12.27
N PHE A 175 -3.87 -14.17 11.84
CA PHE A 175 -4.92 -14.54 10.91
C PHE A 175 -5.27 -13.40 9.96
N VAL A 176 -5.87 -13.76 8.83
CA VAL A 176 -6.45 -12.80 7.88
C VAL A 176 -7.61 -13.47 7.14
N ASN A 177 -8.68 -12.71 6.90
CA ASN A 177 -9.88 -13.21 6.22
C ASN A 177 -9.85 -12.88 4.73
N ALA A 178 -9.38 -11.70 4.38
CA ALA A 178 -9.21 -11.29 2.99
C ALA A 178 -8.10 -10.25 2.83
N ILE A 179 -7.51 -10.22 1.64
CA ILE A 179 -6.48 -9.27 1.24
C ILE A 179 -6.90 -8.65 -0.09
N GLU A 180 -6.88 -7.33 -0.20
CA GLU A 180 -6.98 -6.61 -1.47
C GLU A 180 -5.64 -5.92 -1.74
N VAL A 181 -5.10 -6.10 -2.95
CA VAL A 181 -3.96 -5.32 -3.47
C VAL A 181 -4.35 -4.78 -4.83
N VAL A 182 -4.57 -3.48 -4.90
CA VAL A 182 -5.13 -2.80 -6.07
C VAL A 182 -4.22 -1.63 -6.46
N SER A 183 -3.83 -1.52 -7.73
CA SER A 183 -3.11 -0.34 -8.22
C SER A 183 -3.97 0.91 -8.07
N ALA A 184 -3.42 1.97 -7.48
CA ALA A 184 -4.11 3.25 -7.41
C ALA A 184 -3.96 4.02 -8.74
N PRO A 185 -4.95 4.84 -9.10
CA PRO A 185 -4.80 5.85 -10.15
C PRO A 185 -3.61 6.78 -9.88
N ASN A 186 -2.94 7.22 -10.94
CA ASN A 186 -1.75 8.08 -10.82
C ASN A 186 -2.03 9.45 -10.18
N ASP A 187 -3.27 9.92 -10.25
CA ASP A 187 -3.73 11.19 -9.71
C ASP A 187 -4.33 11.07 -8.30
N LEU A 188 -4.37 9.85 -7.73
CA LEU A 188 -4.93 9.62 -6.41
C LEU A 188 -4.08 10.25 -5.30
N ILE A 189 -2.74 10.24 -5.39
CA ILE A 189 -1.86 10.94 -4.43
C ILE A 189 -0.84 11.76 -5.22
N LEU A 190 -1.04 13.08 -5.28
CA LEU A 190 -0.17 14.02 -6.00
C LEU A 190 0.88 14.66 -5.07
N TYR A 191 1.91 15.26 -5.67
CA TYR A 191 3.20 15.59 -5.02
C TYR A 191 3.55 17.07 -5.03
N PRO A 192 2.61 17.96 -4.72
CA PRO A 192 2.90 18.65 -3.47
C PRO A 192 1.70 18.79 -2.54
N ALA A 193 1.97 18.63 -1.24
CA ALA A 193 1.05 19.03 -0.18
C ALA A 193 1.54 20.30 0.52
N ARG A 194 0.65 20.90 1.31
CA ARG A 194 0.92 22.07 2.14
C ARG A 194 1.26 21.63 3.56
N LEU A 195 2.52 21.76 3.97
CA LEU A 195 2.92 21.56 5.35
C LEU A 195 2.43 22.73 6.20
N VAL A 196 1.49 22.45 7.10
CA VAL A 196 0.92 23.44 8.02
C VAL A 196 1.74 23.46 9.30
N LYS A 197 2.24 24.63 9.66
CA LYS A 197 2.88 24.92 10.95
C LYS A 197 2.17 26.09 11.62
N ALA A 198 2.56 26.40 12.86
CA ALA A 198 1.93 27.47 13.63
C ALA A 198 1.94 28.83 12.91
N ASP A 199 3.08 29.18 12.32
CA ASP A 199 3.33 30.53 11.82
C ASP A 199 3.54 30.57 10.29
N GLU A 200 3.57 29.41 9.62
CA GLU A 200 3.85 29.32 8.19
C GLU A 200 3.17 28.11 7.53
N VAL A 201 2.89 28.25 6.23
CA VAL A 201 2.53 27.15 5.34
C VAL A 201 3.68 26.94 4.37
N ALA A 202 4.37 25.81 4.51
CA ALA A 202 5.48 25.45 3.64
C ALA A 202 5.05 24.40 2.60
N LYS A 203 5.87 24.22 1.57
CA LYS A 203 5.69 23.09 0.63
C LYS A 203 6.18 21.81 1.29
N PHE A 204 5.39 20.74 1.20
CA PHE A 204 5.82 19.39 1.58
C PHE A 204 6.15 18.59 0.32
N ASP A 205 7.44 18.41 0.08
CA ASP A 205 7.95 17.49 -0.94
C ASP A 205 8.14 16.10 -0.32
N GLY A 206 7.81 15.03 -1.05
CA GLY A 206 8.11 13.66 -0.61
C GLY A 206 6.93 12.82 -0.11
N LEU A 207 5.67 13.19 -0.39
CA LEU A 207 4.52 12.28 -0.14
C LEU A 207 4.71 10.91 -0.83
N SER A 208 5.48 10.86 -1.94
CA SER A 208 5.70 9.64 -2.73
C SER A 208 6.53 8.61 -2.00
N GLU A 209 7.27 9.04 -0.99
CA GLU A 209 8.15 8.19 -0.21
C GLU A 209 7.46 7.67 1.06
N GLN A 210 6.25 8.14 1.33
CA GLN A 210 5.49 7.80 2.52
C GLN A 210 4.50 6.68 2.23
N ALA A 211 4.26 5.87 3.25
CA ALA A 211 3.13 4.98 3.35
C ALA A 211 2.05 5.66 4.20
N PHE A 212 0.80 5.37 3.86
CA PHE A 212 -0.36 5.99 4.49
C PHE A 212 -1.29 4.91 5.05
N GLU A 213 -1.86 5.16 6.23
CA GLU A 213 -3.00 4.41 6.77
C GLU A 213 -4.23 5.32 6.74
N THR A 214 -5.30 4.90 6.08
CA THR A 214 -6.57 5.66 6.11
C THR A 214 -7.23 5.49 7.48
N LEU A 215 -7.42 6.61 8.20
CA LEU A 215 -8.15 6.61 9.48
C LEU A 215 -9.60 7.07 9.30
N TYR A 216 -9.79 8.13 8.52
CA TYR A 216 -11.11 8.73 8.30
C TYR A 216 -11.33 9.03 6.83
N ARG A 217 -12.54 8.76 6.36
CA ARG A 217 -13.01 9.10 5.02
C ARG A 217 -14.47 9.52 5.11
N VAL A 218 -14.73 10.79 4.89
CA VAL A 218 -15.96 11.46 5.31
C VAL A 218 -16.65 12.11 4.12
N ASN A 219 -17.94 11.80 3.94
CA ASN A 219 -18.84 12.50 3.03
C ASN A 219 -19.52 13.65 3.78
N VAL A 220 -19.19 14.89 3.46
CA VAL A 220 -19.62 16.06 4.24
C VAL A 220 -20.97 16.56 3.75
N GLY A 221 -21.94 16.59 4.67
CA GLY A 221 -23.34 16.89 4.35
C GLY A 221 -24.07 15.79 3.57
N GLY A 222 -23.37 14.72 3.18
CA GLY A 222 -23.92 13.62 2.41
C GLY A 222 -24.18 12.33 3.19
N PRO A 223 -24.93 11.39 2.59
CA PRO A 223 -25.14 10.07 3.17
C PRO A 223 -23.88 9.19 3.05
N LYS A 224 -23.92 8.02 3.71
CA LYS A 224 -22.85 7.02 3.59
C LYS A 224 -22.71 6.57 2.12
N VAL A 225 -21.48 6.61 1.59
CA VAL A 225 -21.13 6.00 0.30
C VAL A 225 -20.51 4.64 0.57
N THR A 226 -21.07 3.61 -0.07
CA THR A 226 -20.61 2.22 0.06
C THR A 226 -19.69 1.84 -1.09
N PRO A 227 -18.92 0.73 -0.98
CA PRO A 227 -18.07 0.23 -2.05
C PRO A 227 -18.73 0.14 -3.43
N PHE A 228 -20.02 -0.22 -3.49
CA PHE A 228 -20.80 -0.28 -4.73
C PHE A 228 -20.88 1.05 -5.51
N ASN A 229 -20.78 2.18 -4.80
CA ASN A 229 -20.92 3.53 -5.35
C ASN A 229 -19.57 4.28 -5.43
N ASP A 230 -18.44 3.61 -5.16
CA ASP A 230 -17.10 4.18 -5.20
C ASP A 230 -16.23 3.41 -6.20
N SER A 231 -15.52 4.15 -7.04
CA SER A 231 -14.64 3.62 -8.11
C SER A 231 -13.46 2.79 -7.59
N LEU A 232 -13.07 2.95 -6.31
CA LEU A 232 -12.01 2.19 -5.64
C LEU A 232 -12.55 1.39 -4.46
N TRP A 233 -13.87 1.12 -4.43
CA TRP A 233 -14.56 0.37 -3.39
C TRP A 233 -14.34 0.91 -1.96
N ARG A 234 -14.10 2.22 -1.84
CA ARG A 234 -13.94 2.90 -0.54
C ARG A 234 -15.30 3.13 0.11
N THR A 235 -15.30 3.25 1.43
CA THR A 235 -16.47 3.67 2.20
C THR A 235 -16.28 5.09 2.70
N TRP A 236 -17.25 5.96 2.45
CA TRP A 236 -17.30 7.32 2.98
C TRP A 236 -18.42 7.42 4.01
N ILE A 237 -18.10 7.84 5.24
CA ILE A 237 -19.08 7.96 6.33
C ILE A 237 -19.60 9.40 6.46
N PRO A 238 -20.84 9.62 6.91
CA PRO A 238 -21.35 10.98 7.13
C PRO A 238 -20.55 11.76 8.17
N ASP A 239 -20.46 13.08 8.00
CA ASP A 239 -19.65 13.96 8.84
C ASP A 239 -20.24 14.30 10.22
N GLY A 240 -21.53 14.01 10.43
CA GLY A 240 -22.29 14.50 11.59
C GLY A 240 -21.73 14.12 12.95
N VAL A 241 -21.03 12.99 13.08
CA VAL A 241 -20.41 12.56 14.35
C VAL A 241 -19.11 13.29 14.67
N PHE A 242 -18.48 13.93 13.67
CA PHE A 242 -17.22 14.68 13.82
C PHE A 242 -17.46 16.19 13.88
N LEU A 243 -18.59 16.66 13.38
CA LEU A 243 -18.93 18.08 13.34
C LEU A 243 -19.29 18.61 14.74
N LYS A 244 -18.60 19.67 15.17
CA LYS A 244 -19.02 20.45 16.33
C LYS A 244 -20.34 21.17 16.05
N PRO A 245 -21.31 21.16 17.00
CA PRO A 245 -22.57 21.87 16.83
C PRO A 245 -22.34 23.32 16.39
N SER A 246 -22.89 23.67 15.24
CA SER A 246 -22.76 25.01 14.66
C SER A 246 -24.11 25.43 14.08
N SER A 247 -24.65 26.54 14.58
CA SER A 247 -25.88 27.13 14.08
C SER A 247 -25.74 27.70 12.66
N ALA A 248 -24.52 27.80 12.16
CA ALA A 248 -24.19 28.35 10.85
C ALA A 248 -24.05 27.30 9.75
N SER A 249 -24.08 26.01 10.10
CA SER A 249 -23.87 24.92 9.16
C SER A 249 -25.21 24.50 8.52
N GLU A 250 -25.30 24.59 7.20
CA GLU A 250 -26.40 24.11 6.39
C GLU A 250 -25.91 23.00 5.44
N ILE A 251 -26.77 22.02 5.13
CA ILE A 251 -26.47 20.97 4.15
C ILE A 251 -27.06 21.39 2.80
N VAL A 252 -26.26 21.28 1.74
CA VAL A 252 -26.70 21.48 0.37
C VAL A 252 -26.45 20.23 -0.46
N SER A 253 -27.34 19.97 -1.41
CA SER A 253 -27.24 18.86 -2.35
C SER A 253 -27.44 19.36 -3.77
N TYR A 254 -26.71 18.77 -4.71
CA TYR A 254 -26.71 19.12 -6.11
C TYR A 254 -27.11 17.94 -6.98
N SER A 255 -28.18 18.12 -7.76
CA SER A 255 -28.69 17.10 -8.68
C SER A 255 -28.12 17.20 -10.09
N GLY A 256 -27.31 18.22 -10.37
CA GLY A 256 -26.69 18.41 -11.68
C GLY A 256 -25.46 17.52 -11.88
N ARG A 257 -24.90 17.59 -13.09
CA ARG A 257 -23.70 16.82 -13.45
C ARG A 257 -22.44 17.51 -12.90
N ILE A 258 -21.65 16.75 -12.14
CA ILE A 258 -20.31 17.18 -11.70
C ILE A 258 -19.36 17.28 -12.90
N LYS A 259 -18.68 18.42 -13.02
CA LYS A 259 -17.82 18.81 -14.15
C LYS A 259 -16.35 18.53 -13.83
N TYR A 260 -15.98 17.27 -13.90
CA TYR A 260 -14.58 16.84 -13.85
C TYR A 260 -13.81 17.46 -15.03
N GLN A 261 -12.72 18.16 -14.72
CA GLN A 261 -11.87 18.81 -15.72
C GLN A 261 -10.64 17.96 -16.01
N GLU A 262 -10.08 18.13 -17.20
CA GLU A 262 -8.77 17.58 -17.53
C GLU A 262 -7.73 18.17 -16.56
N TYR A 263 -6.86 17.31 -16.01
CA TYR A 263 -5.87 17.67 -14.97
C TYR A 263 -6.45 18.13 -13.61
N GLY A 264 -7.77 18.11 -13.43
CA GLY A 264 -8.44 18.31 -12.15
C GLY A 264 -8.55 17.03 -11.33
N ALA A 265 -9.30 17.08 -10.23
CA ALA A 265 -9.64 15.88 -9.48
C ALA A 265 -10.49 14.96 -10.37
N SER A 266 -10.18 13.66 -10.43
CA SER A 266 -10.94 12.65 -11.17
C SER A 266 -12.07 12.03 -10.35
N ARG A 267 -12.85 11.15 -10.99
CA ARG A 267 -13.89 10.32 -10.32
C ARG A 267 -13.26 9.27 -9.41
N GLU A 268 -12.01 8.93 -9.66
CA GLU A 268 -11.24 7.99 -8.86
C GLU A 268 -10.69 8.66 -7.61
N VAL A 269 -10.42 9.97 -7.64
CA VAL A 269 -10.09 10.75 -6.45
C VAL A 269 -11.24 10.73 -5.44
N ALA A 270 -12.45 11.07 -5.86
CA ALA A 270 -13.67 10.86 -5.07
C ALA A 270 -14.91 10.79 -5.99
N PRO A 271 -15.95 10.04 -5.62
CA PRO A 271 -17.11 9.83 -6.47
C PRO A 271 -18.05 11.05 -6.48
N ASP A 272 -18.97 11.08 -7.45
CA ASP A 272 -19.99 12.13 -7.56
C ASP A 272 -20.80 12.28 -6.27
N HIS A 273 -21.04 11.17 -5.55
CA HIS A 273 -21.74 11.16 -4.26
C HIS A 273 -21.05 11.94 -3.13
N VAL A 274 -19.77 12.27 -3.29
CA VAL A 274 -19.04 13.17 -2.37
C VAL A 274 -19.19 14.60 -2.86
N TYR A 275 -18.91 14.87 -4.14
CA TYR A 275 -18.93 16.23 -4.70
C TYR A 275 -20.33 16.81 -4.93
N ASN A 276 -21.38 15.98 -4.88
CA ASN A 276 -22.77 16.42 -5.03
C ASN A 276 -23.43 16.85 -3.71
N THR A 277 -22.73 16.68 -2.59
CA THR A 277 -23.18 17.13 -1.27
C THR A 277 -22.13 18.03 -0.66
N ALA A 278 -22.57 18.98 0.15
CA ALA A 278 -21.67 19.81 0.93
C ALA A 278 -22.34 20.28 2.21
N ARG A 279 -21.50 20.71 3.14
CA ARG A 279 -21.91 21.60 4.23
C ARG A 279 -21.40 23.01 3.95
N VAL A 280 -22.28 23.99 4.13
CA VAL A 280 -22.01 25.39 3.81
C VAL A 280 -22.29 26.32 4.99
N MET A 281 -21.64 27.47 5.00
CA MET A 281 -21.98 28.60 5.87
C MET A 281 -22.79 29.62 5.08
N ASN A 282 -24.11 29.65 5.30
CA ASN A 282 -25.00 30.57 4.62
C ASN A 282 -25.04 31.93 5.31
N GLY A 283 -24.48 32.97 4.66
CA GLY A 283 -24.39 34.31 5.23
C GLY A 283 -25.73 34.97 5.56
N ALA A 284 -26.80 34.66 4.82
CA ALA A 284 -28.11 35.28 4.98
C ALA A 284 -28.84 34.88 6.28
N VAL A 285 -28.45 33.75 6.87
CA VAL A 285 -29.04 33.21 8.11
C VAL A 285 -28.30 33.73 9.36
N LEU A 286 -27.18 34.43 9.21
CA LEU A 286 -26.26 34.78 10.30
C LEU A 286 -26.57 36.17 10.89
N SER A 287 -27.13 36.22 12.10
CA SER A 287 -27.38 37.46 12.87
C SER A 287 -26.44 37.64 14.08
N GLY A 288 -25.25 37.04 14.09
CA GLY A 288 -24.29 37.16 15.23
C GLY A 288 -22.81 37.04 14.83
N SER A 289 -21.92 37.13 15.82
CA SER A 289 -20.47 37.14 15.63
C SER A 289 -19.83 35.83 16.08
N ASN A 290 -18.95 35.28 15.23
CA ASN A 290 -18.19 34.02 15.35
C ASN A 290 -18.92 32.76 14.89
N TYR A 291 -18.89 32.52 13.58
CA TYR A 291 -19.42 31.30 12.98
C TYR A 291 -18.33 30.58 12.20
N SER A 292 -17.99 29.38 12.68
CA SER A 292 -17.10 28.45 12.01
C SER A 292 -17.79 27.10 11.87
N MET A 293 -17.37 26.34 10.87
CA MET A 293 -17.65 24.90 10.81
C MET A 293 -16.39 24.19 11.23
N THR A 294 -16.46 23.39 12.29
CA THR A 294 -15.30 22.71 12.85
C THR A 294 -15.58 21.22 12.98
N TRP A 295 -14.70 20.40 12.44
CA TRP A 295 -14.71 18.95 12.58
C TRP A 295 -13.54 18.50 13.45
N GLU A 296 -13.77 17.56 14.35
CA GLU A 296 -12.77 17.04 15.27
C GLU A 296 -12.63 15.53 15.13
N PHE A 297 -11.37 15.08 15.06
CA PHE A 297 -11.00 13.69 14.82
C PHE A 297 -9.99 13.25 15.87
N PRO A 298 -10.31 12.25 16.71
CA PRO A 298 -9.32 11.63 17.58
C PRO A 298 -8.18 11.05 16.73
N VAL A 299 -6.94 11.35 17.08
CA VAL A 299 -5.75 10.86 16.37
C VAL A 299 -4.66 10.54 17.37
N THR A 300 -3.62 9.85 16.91
CA THR A 300 -2.47 9.49 17.73
C THR A 300 -1.42 10.60 17.68
N SER A 301 -0.84 10.98 18.81
CA SER A 301 0.30 11.91 18.84
C SER A 301 1.59 11.26 18.31
N GLY A 302 2.54 12.05 17.82
CA GLY A 302 3.85 11.58 17.33
C GLY A 302 3.88 11.16 15.86
N TYR A 303 2.81 11.45 15.11
CA TYR A 303 2.70 11.15 13.68
C TYR A 303 2.36 12.41 12.87
N LYS A 304 2.80 12.39 11.61
CA LYS A 304 2.30 13.31 10.60
C LYS A 304 1.03 12.75 9.97
N TYR A 305 0.13 13.65 9.59
CA TYR A 305 -1.14 13.32 8.96
C TYR A 305 -1.28 14.03 7.64
N LEU A 306 -1.62 13.28 6.59
CA LEU A 306 -2.11 13.81 5.33
C LEU A 306 -3.62 14.03 5.46
N ILE A 307 -4.04 15.28 5.25
CA ILE A 307 -5.41 15.74 5.38
C ILE A 307 -5.82 16.24 4.01
N ARG A 308 -6.68 15.47 3.34
CA ARG A 308 -7.23 15.85 2.04
C ARG A 308 -8.61 16.43 2.22
N MET A 309 -8.78 17.67 1.79
CA MET A 309 -10.08 18.33 1.77
C MET A 309 -10.63 18.37 0.35
N HIS A 310 -11.86 17.89 0.17
CA HIS A 310 -12.54 17.86 -1.12
C HIS A 310 -13.55 19.00 -1.22
N PHE A 311 -13.48 19.71 -2.34
CA PHE A 311 -14.28 20.89 -2.64
C PHE A 311 -14.91 20.80 -4.02
N CYS A 312 -16.12 21.30 -4.16
CA CYS A 312 -16.86 21.43 -5.40
C CYS A 312 -17.93 22.48 -5.14
N ASP A 313 -17.80 23.65 -5.78
CA ASP A 313 -18.75 24.73 -5.57
C ASP A 313 -20.10 24.40 -6.22
N ILE A 314 -21.00 23.86 -5.40
CA ILE A 314 -22.36 23.49 -5.78
C ILE A 314 -23.42 24.46 -5.20
N ALA A 315 -22.98 25.53 -4.53
CA ALA A 315 -23.85 26.39 -3.75
C ALA A 315 -23.86 27.84 -4.24
N SER A 316 -22.77 28.33 -4.84
CA SER A 316 -22.70 29.69 -5.37
C SER A 316 -23.54 29.85 -6.65
N LEU A 317 -24.04 31.06 -6.87
CA LEU A 317 -24.79 31.40 -8.08
C LEU A 317 -23.88 31.76 -9.26
N ALA A 318 -22.68 32.27 -8.96
CA ALA A 318 -21.66 32.63 -9.94
C ALA A 318 -20.25 32.41 -9.36
N LEU A 319 -19.25 32.43 -10.24
CA LEU A 319 -17.83 32.44 -9.86
C LEU A 319 -17.50 33.69 -9.04
N ASN A 320 -16.43 33.60 -8.24
CA ASN A 320 -15.88 34.66 -7.39
C ASN A 320 -16.87 35.15 -6.31
N GLN A 321 -17.74 34.25 -5.82
CA GLN A 321 -18.70 34.54 -4.75
C GLN A 321 -18.43 33.80 -3.45
N LEU A 322 -17.40 32.95 -3.43
CA LEU A 322 -17.09 32.05 -2.32
C LEU A 322 -15.62 32.21 -1.91
N TYR A 323 -15.40 33.00 -0.88
CA TYR A 323 -14.08 33.16 -0.24
C TYR A 323 -14.17 32.65 1.19
N PHE A 324 -13.21 31.84 1.62
CA PHE A 324 -13.16 31.36 3.01
C PHE A 324 -11.75 30.94 3.43
N ASN A 325 -11.57 30.83 4.74
CA ASN A 325 -10.30 30.50 5.37
C ASN A 325 -10.35 29.08 5.92
N VAL A 326 -9.31 28.29 5.65
CA VAL A 326 -9.13 26.92 6.15
C VAL A 326 -8.10 26.92 7.27
N TYR A 327 -8.49 26.46 8.46
CA TYR A 327 -7.61 26.29 9.61
C TYR A 327 -7.49 24.81 9.97
N ILE A 328 -6.27 24.36 10.30
CA ILE A 328 -6.00 23.01 10.80
C ILE A 328 -5.25 23.14 12.13
N ASN A 329 -5.77 22.53 13.19
CA ASN A 329 -5.32 22.68 14.57
C ASN A 329 -5.16 24.14 15.02
N GLY A 330 -6.05 25.01 14.53
CA GLY A 330 -6.04 26.45 14.83
C GLY A 330 -5.07 27.27 13.98
N TYR A 331 -4.19 26.62 13.23
CA TYR A 331 -3.23 27.28 12.33
C TYR A 331 -3.86 27.58 10.98
N MET A 332 -3.49 28.72 10.38
CA MET A 332 -3.99 29.16 9.08
C MET A 332 -3.36 28.28 7.99
N ALA A 333 -4.15 27.41 7.35
CA ALA A 333 -3.67 26.46 6.34
C ALA A 333 -3.90 26.97 4.90
N TYR A 334 -4.99 27.71 4.68
CA TYR A 334 -5.29 28.37 3.41
C TYR A 334 -6.09 29.65 3.67
N GLU A 335 -5.53 30.80 3.30
CA GLU A 335 -6.17 32.12 3.40
C GLU A 335 -6.91 32.47 2.09
N ASP A 336 -8.07 33.10 2.23
CA ASP A 336 -8.90 33.65 1.15
C ASP A 336 -9.15 32.67 0.00
N PHE A 337 -9.39 31.41 0.34
CA PHE A 337 -9.55 30.35 -0.64
C PHE A 337 -10.80 30.57 -1.50
N ASP A 338 -10.58 30.62 -2.82
CA ASP A 338 -11.59 30.69 -3.86
C ASP A 338 -11.44 29.51 -4.82
N LEU A 339 -12.52 28.76 -4.98
CA LEU A 339 -12.57 27.63 -5.91
C LEU A 339 -12.58 28.09 -7.37
N SER A 340 -13.05 29.31 -7.64
CA SER A 340 -13.16 29.88 -8.98
C SER A 340 -11.78 30.03 -9.62
N ASP A 341 -10.79 30.49 -8.85
CA ASP A 341 -9.40 30.58 -9.28
C ASP A 341 -8.76 29.20 -9.52
N SER A 342 -9.22 28.19 -8.77
CA SER A 342 -8.66 26.84 -8.81
C SER A 342 -9.25 25.97 -9.92
N THR A 343 -10.53 26.15 -10.27
CA THR A 343 -11.25 25.30 -11.23
C THR A 343 -11.74 26.04 -12.46
N GLY A 344 -12.01 27.34 -12.39
CA GLY A 344 -12.64 28.13 -13.45
C GLY A 344 -14.12 27.80 -13.71
N PHE A 345 -14.73 26.87 -12.96
CA PHE A 345 -16.10 26.40 -13.19
C PHE A 345 -16.82 26.03 -11.90
N LEU A 346 -18.11 26.40 -11.81
CA LEU A 346 -19.02 25.86 -10.80
C LEU A 346 -19.28 24.36 -11.03
N ALA A 347 -19.58 23.65 -9.93
CA ALA A 347 -19.76 22.21 -9.87
C ALA A 347 -18.57 21.42 -10.41
N SER A 348 -17.36 21.97 -10.27
CA SER A 348 -16.11 21.33 -10.68
C SER A 348 -15.31 20.90 -9.43
N PRO A 349 -14.94 19.61 -9.33
CA PRO A 349 -14.15 19.10 -8.22
C PRO A 349 -12.73 19.65 -8.12
N HIS A 350 -12.32 19.90 -6.88
CA HIS A 350 -10.96 20.24 -6.49
C HIS A 350 -10.64 19.61 -5.14
N TYR A 351 -9.40 19.22 -4.91
CA TYR A 351 -8.95 18.82 -3.58
C TYR A 351 -7.66 19.51 -3.22
N VAL A 352 -7.43 19.69 -1.93
CA VAL A 352 -6.19 20.23 -1.40
C VAL A 352 -5.67 19.29 -0.32
N ASP A 353 -4.38 18.95 -0.45
CA ASP A 353 -3.66 18.12 0.50
C ASP A 353 -2.84 18.97 1.46
N PHE A 354 -3.06 18.75 2.75
CA PHE A 354 -2.32 19.35 3.84
C PHE A 354 -1.56 18.28 4.61
N VAL A 355 -0.40 18.63 5.12
CA VAL A 355 0.36 17.80 6.06
C VAL A 355 0.46 18.55 7.38
N LEU A 356 0.11 17.89 8.47
CA LEU A 356 0.26 18.44 9.83
C LEU A 356 1.02 17.44 10.70
N ASP A 357 1.94 17.95 11.53
CA ASP A 357 2.53 17.18 12.62
C ASP A 357 1.67 17.30 13.88
N VAL A 358 1.35 16.17 14.50
CA VAL A 358 0.52 16.12 15.69
C VAL A 358 1.38 15.64 16.85
N ASP A 359 2.04 16.58 17.54
CA ASP A 359 3.06 16.23 18.55
C ASP A 359 2.48 15.86 19.92
N ILE A 360 1.47 16.59 20.40
CA ILE A 360 1.01 16.52 21.80
C ILE A 360 -0.49 16.25 21.91
N THR A 361 -1.31 16.85 21.03
CA THR A 361 -2.76 16.77 21.12
C THR A 361 -3.28 15.57 20.33
N GLU A 362 -3.91 14.60 20.98
CA GLU A 362 -4.58 13.44 20.34
C GLU A 362 -5.89 13.81 19.62
N LEU A 363 -6.01 15.07 19.17
CA LEU A 363 -7.20 15.60 18.52
C LEU A 363 -6.78 16.48 17.35
N LEU A 364 -7.25 16.12 16.16
CA LEU A 364 -7.11 16.89 14.95
C LEU A 364 -8.39 17.69 14.70
N SER A 365 -8.28 19.02 14.66
CA SER A 365 -9.38 19.95 14.42
C SER A 365 -9.22 20.61 13.06
N ILE A 366 -10.24 20.49 12.20
CA ILE A 366 -10.30 21.15 10.89
C ILE A 366 -11.43 22.17 10.94
N CYS A 367 -11.15 23.42 10.59
CA CYS A 367 -12.07 24.52 10.79
C CYS A 367 -12.14 25.41 9.55
N ILE A 368 -13.36 25.68 9.07
CA ILE A 368 -13.63 26.65 8.01
C ILE A 368 -14.24 27.90 8.63
N ARG A 369 -13.70 29.07 8.28
CA ARG A 369 -14.21 30.38 8.70
C ARG A 369 -14.44 31.29 7.50
N PRO A 370 -15.39 32.22 7.59
CA PRO A 370 -15.52 33.28 6.59
C PRO A 370 -14.23 34.06 6.39
N SER A 371 -13.96 34.44 5.15
CA SER A 371 -12.97 35.45 4.82
C SER A 371 -13.57 36.86 5.01
N ASN A 372 -12.69 37.86 5.15
CA ASN A 372 -13.07 39.28 5.09
C ASN A 372 -13.42 39.73 3.66
N GLN A 373 -13.03 38.97 2.65
CA GLN A 373 -13.38 39.22 1.25
C GLN A 373 -14.79 38.72 0.89
N SER A 374 -15.39 37.84 1.70
CA SER A 374 -16.72 37.29 1.43
C SER A 374 -17.83 38.30 1.71
N SER A 375 -18.79 38.41 0.81
CA SER A 375 -20.02 39.17 1.04
C SER A 375 -20.88 38.53 2.14
N PRO A 376 -21.51 39.31 3.05
CA PRO A 376 -22.42 38.79 4.06
C PRO A 376 -23.66 38.08 3.50
N LEU A 377 -24.04 38.35 2.25
CA LEU A 377 -25.24 37.78 1.62
C LEU A 377 -24.98 36.47 0.87
N TRP A 378 -23.72 36.04 0.76
CA TRP A 378 -23.33 34.86 -0.02
C TRP A 378 -22.97 33.68 0.89
N ILE A 379 -22.63 32.55 0.28
CA ILE A 379 -22.02 31.43 0.99
C ILE A 379 -20.60 31.85 1.39
N ARG A 380 -20.24 31.59 2.65
CA ARG A 380 -18.99 32.07 3.28
C ARG A 380 -18.03 30.94 3.65
N GLY A 381 -18.28 29.74 3.15
CA GLY A 381 -17.44 28.57 3.32
C GLY A 381 -18.18 27.29 2.95
N LEU A 382 -17.44 26.29 2.49
CA LEU A 382 -17.99 25.07 1.91
C LEU A 382 -17.00 23.90 2.08
N LEU A 383 -17.52 22.70 2.31
CA LEU A 383 -16.74 21.45 2.26
C LEU A 383 -17.62 20.29 1.77
N ASN A 384 -17.09 19.45 0.87
CA ASN A 384 -17.81 18.30 0.29
C ASN A 384 -17.34 16.96 0.86
N GLY A 385 -16.05 16.85 1.18
CA GLY A 385 -15.48 15.61 1.69
C GLY A 385 -14.16 15.81 2.41
N LEU A 386 -13.77 14.81 3.18
CA LEU A 386 -12.52 14.83 3.94
C LEU A 386 -11.91 13.42 4.01
N GLU A 387 -10.61 13.31 3.77
CA GLU A 387 -9.83 12.10 4.08
C GLU A 387 -8.70 12.46 5.04
N ILE A 388 -8.49 11.65 6.07
CA ILE A 388 -7.37 11.78 7.01
C ILE A 388 -6.59 10.47 7.00
N MET A 389 -5.33 10.57 6.65
CA MET A 389 -4.41 9.46 6.52
C MET A 389 -3.20 9.68 7.43
N LYS A 390 -2.91 8.70 8.28
CA LYS A 390 -1.68 8.70 9.10
C LYS A 390 -0.49 8.36 8.20
N MET A 391 0.59 9.12 8.30
CA MET A 391 1.83 8.89 7.56
C MET A 391 2.78 8.03 8.37
N ASN A 392 3.59 7.19 7.72
CA ASN A 392 4.59 6.41 8.44
C ASN A 392 5.63 7.33 9.09
N ASN A 393 6.13 6.91 10.25
CA ASN A 393 7.24 7.60 10.90
C ASN A 393 8.58 7.30 10.19
N THR A 394 9.65 7.93 10.67
CA THR A 394 11.01 7.80 10.10
C THR A 394 11.56 6.37 10.11
N MET A 395 10.95 5.45 10.88
CA MET A 395 11.33 4.05 10.93
C MET A 395 10.48 3.15 10.02
N GLY A 396 9.63 3.75 9.17
CA GLY A 396 8.75 2.99 8.26
C GLY A 396 7.61 2.28 8.99
N ASN A 397 7.14 2.85 10.11
CA ASN A 397 6.11 2.27 10.94
C ASN A 397 4.83 3.12 10.93
N LEU A 398 3.69 2.46 10.76
CA LEU A 398 2.35 3.07 10.81
C LEU A 398 1.59 2.74 12.11
N ASP A 399 2.15 1.87 12.96
CA ASP A 399 1.57 1.50 14.25
C ASP A 399 2.34 2.15 15.42
N ASP A 400 1.62 2.41 16.50
CA ASP A 400 2.04 3.26 17.64
C ASP A 400 3.20 2.65 18.45
N GLU A 401 3.30 1.31 18.41
CA GLU A 401 4.36 0.60 19.10
C GLU A 401 5.66 0.56 18.30
N SER A 402 6.80 0.64 18.99
CA SER A 402 8.15 0.62 18.43
C SER A 402 8.28 -0.35 17.25
N PRO A 403 8.96 0.03 16.15
CA PRO A 403 9.09 -0.81 14.98
C PRO A 403 9.71 -2.14 15.39
N VAL A 404 9.05 -3.23 15.03
CA VAL A 404 9.64 -4.54 15.21
C VAL A 404 10.78 -4.66 14.20
N ILE A 405 12.01 -4.47 14.67
CA ILE A 405 13.21 -4.81 13.90
C ILE A 405 13.28 -6.34 13.84
N LEU A 406 12.44 -6.93 12.99
CA LEU A 406 12.60 -8.30 12.56
C LEU A 406 13.82 -8.29 11.65
N PHE A 407 14.97 -8.67 12.19
CA PHE A 407 16.13 -9.00 11.37
C PHE A 407 15.65 -10.01 10.33
N SER A 408 15.48 -9.55 9.10
CA SER A 408 15.36 -10.42 7.93
C SER A 408 16.64 -11.24 7.94
N ALA A 409 16.54 -12.44 8.51
CA ALA A 409 17.59 -13.42 8.50
C ALA A 409 17.67 -13.90 7.05
N ASN A 410 18.30 -13.10 6.19
CA ASN A 410 18.79 -13.53 4.90
C ASN A 410 19.63 -14.80 5.17
N PRO A 411 19.17 -16.00 4.77
CA PRO A 411 19.92 -17.24 5.02
C PRO A 411 21.30 -17.19 4.35
N LEU A 412 21.44 -16.31 3.35
CA LEU A 412 22.63 -16.13 2.54
C LEU A 412 23.84 -15.58 3.31
N LYS A 413 23.64 -14.79 4.38
CA LYS A 413 24.77 -14.19 5.13
C LYS A 413 25.31 -15.08 6.26
N ARG A 414 24.56 -16.09 6.72
CA ARG A 414 25.05 -17.05 7.72
C ARG A 414 25.99 -18.10 7.13
N GLY A 415 25.89 -18.34 5.81
CA GLY A 415 26.73 -19.30 5.09
C GLY A 415 28.14 -18.80 4.76
N LEU A 416 28.33 -17.52 4.43
CA LEU A 416 29.62 -17.03 3.93
C LEU A 416 30.72 -17.04 5.01
N GLY A 417 30.39 -16.64 6.25
CA GLY A 417 31.33 -16.67 7.37
C GLY A 417 31.66 -18.07 7.89
N ALA A 418 30.77 -19.05 7.68
CA ALA A 418 31.05 -20.46 7.97
C ALA A 418 31.86 -21.13 6.84
N PHE A 419 31.60 -20.75 5.59
CA PHE A 419 32.33 -21.23 4.42
C PHE A 419 33.79 -20.74 4.39
N VAL A 420 34.04 -19.46 4.74
CA VAL A 420 35.40 -18.90 4.83
C VAL A 420 36.20 -19.49 6.00
N ARG A 421 35.54 -19.79 7.14
CA ARG A 421 36.16 -20.49 8.27
C ARG A 421 36.45 -21.97 7.98
N SER A 422 35.60 -22.62 7.19
CA SER A 422 35.84 -23.99 6.71
C SER A 422 37.02 -24.07 5.73
N LEU A 423 37.14 -23.09 4.81
CA LEU A 423 38.24 -23.04 3.86
C LEU A 423 39.60 -22.83 4.56
N THR A 424 39.66 -21.96 5.57
CA THR A 424 40.90 -21.70 6.33
C THR A 424 41.32 -22.89 7.19
N CYS A 425 40.38 -23.62 7.80
CA CYS A 425 40.69 -24.87 8.49
C CYS A 425 41.15 -25.98 7.52
N GLY A 426 40.55 -26.05 6.32
CA GLY A 426 40.96 -27.00 5.27
C GLY A 426 42.39 -26.78 4.80
N PHE A 427 42.78 -25.53 4.54
CA PHE A 427 44.16 -25.20 4.17
C PHE A 427 45.15 -25.54 5.29
N ALA A 428 44.83 -25.21 6.55
CA ALA A 428 45.69 -25.55 7.69
C ALA A 428 45.88 -27.07 7.84
N PHE A 429 44.82 -27.86 7.64
CA PHE A 429 44.89 -29.32 7.74
C PHE A 429 45.73 -29.93 6.61
N VAL A 430 45.58 -29.45 5.37
CA VAL A 430 46.38 -29.91 4.23
C VAL A 430 47.86 -29.53 4.41
N SER A 431 48.15 -28.31 4.88
CA SER A 431 49.52 -27.87 5.16
C SER A 431 50.17 -28.70 6.27
N LEU A 432 49.46 -28.95 7.38
CA LEU A 432 49.96 -29.79 8.48
C LEU A 432 50.18 -31.24 8.05
N SER A 433 49.28 -31.78 7.23
CA SER A 433 49.41 -33.15 6.68
C SER A 433 50.60 -33.26 5.73
N ALA A 434 50.84 -32.24 4.89
CA ALA A 434 52.01 -32.20 4.01
C ALA A 434 53.32 -32.09 4.81
N ILE A 435 53.37 -31.28 5.87
CA ILE A 435 54.53 -31.17 6.75
C ILE A 435 54.79 -32.51 7.45
N ALA A 436 53.75 -33.14 8.00
CA ALA A 436 53.88 -34.46 8.64
C ALA A 436 54.36 -35.53 7.65
N PHE A 437 53.87 -35.52 6.42
CA PHE A 437 54.33 -36.41 5.36
C PHE A 437 55.80 -36.16 4.98
N MET A 438 56.21 -34.90 4.87
CA MET A 438 57.60 -34.54 4.60
C MET A 438 58.52 -34.95 5.75
N LEU A 439 58.11 -34.77 7.00
CA LEU A 439 58.84 -35.24 8.19
C LEU A 439 58.92 -36.77 8.22
N PHE A 440 57.84 -37.48 7.85
CA PHE A 440 57.85 -38.93 7.72
C PHE A 440 58.80 -39.41 6.62
N LEU A 441 58.83 -38.74 5.45
CA LEU A 441 59.79 -39.04 4.39
C LEU A 441 61.23 -38.76 4.85
N ARG A 442 61.46 -37.67 5.58
CA ARG A 442 62.76 -37.34 6.18
C ARG A 442 63.21 -38.41 7.17
N TRP A 443 62.35 -38.78 8.10
CA TRP A 443 62.60 -39.85 9.06
C TRP A 443 62.89 -41.19 8.37
N ARG A 444 62.15 -41.52 7.30
CA ARG A 444 62.39 -42.73 6.50
C ARG A 444 63.72 -42.67 5.72
N SER A 445 64.16 -41.48 5.31
CA SER A 445 65.47 -41.27 4.68
C SER A 445 66.62 -41.40 5.68
N GLU A 446 66.42 -40.95 6.91
CA GLU A 446 67.39 -41.09 8.02
C GLU A 446 67.49 -42.55 8.48
N GLN A 447 66.40 -43.29 8.48
CA GLN A 447 66.43 -44.75 8.71
C GLN A 447 67.14 -45.51 7.58
N ARG A 448 67.09 -45.02 6.34
CA ARG A 448 67.81 -45.62 5.21
C ARG A 448 69.32 -45.31 5.21
N SER A 449 69.77 -44.30 5.95
CA SER A 449 71.20 -43.95 6.08
C SER A 449 71.93 -44.72 7.18
N HIS A 450 71.24 -45.59 7.92
CA HIS A 450 71.82 -46.54 8.88
C HIS A 450 71.88 -47.99 8.38
N ALA A 451 71.63 -48.25 7.09
CA ALA A 451 71.99 -49.52 6.46
C ALA A 451 73.51 -49.55 6.20
N ALA A 452 74.25 -49.91 7.23
CA ALA A 452 75.68 -50.15 7.20
C ALA A 452 76.03 -51.27 6.20
N TRP A 453 76.97 -50.93 5.31
CA TRP A 453 78.07 -51.75 4.81
C TRP A 453 78.00 -53.27 5.05
N SER A 454 77.91 -54.03 3.96
CA SER A 454 78.46 -55.39 3.89
C SER A 454 79.47 -55.45 2.72
N PRO A 455 80.63 -56.10 2.90
CA PRO A 455 81.74 -56.02 1.97
C PRO A 455 81.51 -56.89 0.72
N LEU A 456 81.91 -56.35 -0.43
CA LEU A 456 81.91 -57.03 -1.74
C LEU A 456 82.88 -58.23 -1.72
N PRO A 457 82.46 -59.43 -2.19
CA PRO A 457 83.38 -60.42 -2.68
C PRO A 457 83.76 -60.08 -4.13
N VAL A 458 85.06 -59.88 -4.33
CA VAL A 458 85.73 -59.95 -5.63
C VAL A 458 85.79 -61.41 -6.00
N ASP A 459 85.19 -61.81 -7.13
CA ASP A 459 85.84 -62.86 -7.89
C ASP A 459 85.60 -62.77 -9.39
N VAL A 460 86.69 -63.10 -10.07
CA VAL A 460 87.02 -62.86 -11.46
C VAL A 460 86.40 -63.95 -12.33
N SER A 461 85.93 -63.53 -13.50
CA SER A 461 85.52 -64.37 -14.62
C SER A 461 86.65 -65.27 -15.09
N ASP A 462 86.38 -66.57 -15.32
CA ASP A 462 86.72 -67.10 -16.64
C ASP A 462 86.00 -68.40 -17.04
N SER A 463 85.85 -68.51 -18.35
CA SER A 463 85.78 -69.75 -19.13
C SER A 463 84.44 -70.53 -19.21
N THR A 464 83.73 -70.18 -20.28
CA THR A 464 83.41 -71.06 -21.42
C THR A 464 82.44 -72.25 -21.35
N LEU A 465 81.57 -72.23 -22.37
CA LEU A 465 81.18 -73.30 -23.32
C LEU A 465 79.77 -73.91 -23.21
N LYS A 466 78.96 -73.45 -24.19
CA LYS A 466 78.23 -74.26 -25.21
C LYS A 466 76.78 -74.70 -24.89
N PRO A 467 75.95 -75.05 -25.92
CA PRO A 467 74.94 -74.12 -26.45
C PRO A 467 73.54 -74.76 -26.61
N GLY A 468 72.55 -73.95 -27.03
CA GLY A 468 71.63 -74.41 -28.08
C GLY A 468 70.12 -74.20 -27.90
N LYS A 469 69.52 -73.82 -29.05
CA LYS A 469 68.13 -73.99 -29.56
C LYS A 469 67.04 -73.04 -29.02
N LEU A 470 66.36 -72.18 -29.82
CA LEU A 470 65.51 -72.36 -31.05
C LEU A 470 64.33 -73.32 -30.76
N VAL A 471 63.03 -73.10 -31.04
CA VAL A 471 62.13 -72.02 -31.50
C VAL A 471 60.69 -72.51 -31.16
N ASN A 472 59.70 -71.61 -31.32
CA ASN A 472 58.30 -71.83 -31.72
C ASN A 472 57.33 -72.07 -30.54
N PHE A 473 56.16 -71.42 -30.42
CA PHE A 473 55.34 -70.55 -31.28
C PHE A 473 54.86 -69.32 -30.49
#